data_AF-A0A101IMG6-F1
#
_entry.id   AF-A0A101IMG6-F1
#
_cell.length_a   1.000
_cell.length_b   1.000
_cell.length_c   1.000
_cell.angle_alpha   90.00
_cell.angle_beta   90.00
_cell.angle_gamma   90.00
#
_symmetry.space_group_name_H-M   'P 1'
#
loop_
_entity.id
_entity.type
_entity.pdbx_description
1 polymer ?
#
loop_
_entity_poly.entity_id
_entity_poly.type
_entity_poly.pdbx_seq_one_letter_code
_entity_poly.pdbx_strand_id
1 'polypeptide(L)' 'MPRVIGIQFYNSNFIYYFKHGKYVLEVGDLCVVKTSLGLDIGKVVTPILYLKSEELEEPLKKILRKATQHDIEK' A
#
# COMPACT_ATOMS: atom_id res chain seq x y z
N MET A 1 -12.35 -5.47 12.11
CA MET A 1 -12.31 -5.02 10.70
C MET A 1 -10.90 -4.53 10.38
N PRO A 2 -10.16 -5.19 9.48
CA PRO A 2 -8.85 -4.69 9.05
C PRO A 2 -8.97 -3.33 8.35
N ARG A 3 -8.08 -2.41 8.73
CA ARG A 3 -7.87 -1.14 8.02
C ARG A 3 -6.98 -1.40 6.81
N VAL A 4 -7.47 -1.05 5.64
CA VAL A 4 -6.74 -1.18 4.37
C VAL A 4 -6.54 0.17 3.72
N ILE A 5 -5.55 0.24 2.84
CA ILE A 5 -5.29 1.40 1.98
C ILE A 5 -5.04 0.90 0.56
N GLY A 6 -5.60 1.59 -0.42
CA GLY A 6 -5.38 1.32 -1.83
C GLY A 6 -4.09 1.99 -2.30
N ILE A 7 -3.21 1.18 -2.88
CA ILE A 7 -1.92 1.58 -3.40
C ILE A 7 -1.89 1.28 -4.90
N GLN A 8 -1.48 2.27 -5.68
CA GLN A 8 -1.24 2.13 -7.11
C GLN A 8 0.27 2.20 -7.39
N PHE A 9 0.76 1.25 -8.18
CA PHE A 9 2.14 1.24 -8.65
C PHE A 9 2.22 1.98 -9.99
N TYR A 10 3.34 2.66 -10.25
CA TYR A 10 3.53 3.40 -11.50
C TYR A 10 3.36 2.55 -12.77
N ASN A 11 3.71 1.26 -12.70
CA ASN A 11 3.62 0.33 -13.82
C ASN A 11 2.31 -0.49 -13.83
N SER A 12 1.32 -0.17 -13.00
CA SER A 12 0.05 -0.91 -12.93
C SER A 12 -1.17 0.00 -12.97
N ASN A 13 -2.15 -0.39 -13.78
CA ASN A 13 -3.48 0.24 -13.80
C ASN A 13 -4.38 -0.27 -12.67
N PHE A 14 -3.93 -1.26 -11.90
CA PHE A 14 -4.70 -1.84 -10.80
C PHE A 14 -4.35 -1.18 -9.46
N ILE A 15 -5.38 -0.98 -8.64
CA ILE A 15 -5.23 -0.57 -7.24
C ILE A 15 -5.18 -1.85 -6.41
N TYR A 16 -4.12 -1.98 -5.62
CA TYR A 16 -3.93 -3.11 -4.72
C TYR A 16 -4.17 -2.66 -3.28
N TYR A 17 -4.91 -3.46 -2.52
CA TYR A 17 -5.19 -3.15 -1.13
C TYR A 17 -4.12 -3.74 -0.22
N PHE A 18 -3.56 -2.88 0.64
CA PHE A 18 -2.56 -3.25 1.64
C PHE A 18 -3.07 -2.96 3.03
N LYS A 19 -2.59 -3.72 4.01
CA LYS A 19 -2.90 -3.48 5.42
C LYS A 19 -2.19 -2.20 5.89
N HIS A 20 -2.96 -1.22 6.37
CA HIS A 20 -2.47 0.09 6.85
C HIS A 20 -1.41 -0.05 7.95
N GLY A 21 -1.55 -1.06 8.82
CA GLY A 21 -0.58 -1.35 9.87
C GLY A 21 -0.50 -0.21 10.89
N LYS A 22 0.73 0.28 11.13
CA LYS A 22 1.07 1.30 12.13
C LYS A 22 1.46 2.66 11.53
N TYR A 23 1.59 2.75 10.20
CA TYR A 23 2.14 3.93 9.55
C TYR A 23 1.03 4.88 9.15
N VAL A 24 1.08 6.13 9.60
CA VAL A 24 0.17 7.18 9.13
C VAL A 24 0.52 7.51 7.68
N LEU A 25 -0.41 7.24 6.78
CA LEU A 25 -0.27 7.44 5.34
C LEU A 25 -1.49 8.18 4.84
N GLU A 26 -1.26 9.20 4.03
CA GLU A 26 -2.31 10.01 3.43
C GLU A 26 -2.38 9.79 1.91
N VAL A 27 -3.51 10.17 1.32
CA VAL A 27 -3.66 10.13 -0.15
C VAL A 27 -2.60 11.02 -0.78
N GLY A 28 -1.84 10.47 -1.72
CA GLY A 28 -0.72 11.14 -2.36
C GLY A 28 0.65 10.69 -1.84
N ASP A 29 0.73 10.10 -0.65
CA ASP A 29 1.99 9.63 -0.10
C ASP A 29 2.57 8.47 -0.92
N LEU A 30 3.90 8.45 -1.01
CA LEU A 30 4.64 7.31 -1.52
C LEU A 30 5.03 6.40 -0.36
N CYS A 31 4.93 5.10 -0.57
CA CYS A 31 5.25 4.11 0.45
C CYS A 31 5.95 2.90 -0.15
N VAL A 32 6.81 2.29 0.65
CA VAL A 32 7.52 1.06 0.30
C VAL A 32 6.71 -0.12 0.81
N VAL A 33 6.42 -1.06 -0.08
CA VAL A 33 5.64 -2.26 0.20
C VAL A 33 6.44 -3.51 -0.15
N LYS A 34 6.12 -4.62 0.53
CA LYS A 34 6.68 -5.94 0.21
C LYS A 34 5.72 -6.68 -0.73
N THR A 35 6.15 -6.89 -1.96
CA THR A 35 5.46 -7.73 -2.95
C THR A 35 6.11 -9.12 -2.99
N SER A 36 5.50 -10.04 -3.74
CA SER A 36 6.05 -11.39 -3.93
C SER A 36 7.39 -11.38 -4.69
N LEU A 37 7.63 -10.34 -5.49
CA LEU A 37 8.84 -10.17 -6.30
C LEU A 37 9.94 -9.40 -5.57
N GLY A 38 9.62 -8.66 -4.51
CA GLY A 38 10.62 -7.85 -3.80
C GLY A 38 10.04 -6.68 -3.04
N LEU A 39 10.85 -5.62 -2.92
CA LEU A 39 10.42 -4.32 -2.43
C LEU A 39 9.98 -3.48 -3.63
N ASP A 40 8.87 -2.78 -3.47
CA ASP A 40 8.34 -1.92 -4.51
C ASP A 40 7.79 -0.63 -3.91
N ILE A 41 7.68 0.41 -4.74
CA ILE A 41 7.21 1.75 -4.34
C ILE A 41 5.87 2.00 -5.00
N GLY A 42 4.87 2.26 -4.17
CA GLY A 42 3.53 2.60 -4.62
C GLY A 42 3.04 3.91 -4.03
N LYS A 43 2.10 4.53 -4.73
CA LYS A 43 1.41 5.74 -4.30
C LYS A 43 0.08 5.39 -3.66
N VAL A 44 -0.20 6.00 -2.51
CA VAL A 44 -1.50 5.89 -1.86
C VAL A 44 -2.52 6.70 -2.66
N VAL A 45 -3.56 6.03 -3.13
CA VAL A 45 -4.60 6.64 -3.98
C VAL A 45 -6.00 6.62 -3.34
N THR A 46 -6.17 5.91 -2.22
CA THR A 46 -7.43 5.91 -1.46
C THR A 46 -7.18 6.29 0.00
N PRO A 47 -8.19 6.83 0.71
CA PRO A 47 -8.14 6.92 2.16
C PRO A 47 -8.18 5.53 2.81
N ILE A 48 -8.06 5.49 4.14
CA ILE A 48 -8.21 4.26 4.93
C ILE A 48 -9.63 3.72 4.76
N LEU A 49 -9.75 2.50 4.29
CA LEU A 49 -11.01 1.77 4.17
C LEU A 49 -11.09 0.67 5.23
N TYR A 50 -12.32 0.32 5.60
CA TYR A 50 -12.61 -0.78 6.53
C TYR A 50 -13.30 -1.89 5.74
N LEU A 51 -12.53 -2.89 5.33
CA LEU A 51 -13.07 -4.07 4.63
C LEU A 51 -13.31 -5.21 5.61
N LYS A 52 -14.32 -6.03 5.33
CA LYS A 52 -14.49 -7.29 6.06
C LYS A 52 -13.45 -8.28 5.54
N SER A 53 -12.94 -9.14 6.43
CA SER A 53 -11.96 -10.16 6.05
C SER A 53 -12.46 -11.11 4.96
N GLU A 54 -13.79 -11.27 4.86
CA GLU A 54 -14.48 -12.11 3.88
C GLU A 54 -14.50 -11.50 2.47
N GLU A 55 -14.31 -10.19 2.34
CA GLU A 55 -14.27 -9.48 1.04
C GLU A 55 -12.86 -9.47 0.43
N LEU A 56 -11.90 -10.10 1.10
CA LEU A 56 -10.48 -10.11 0.72
C LEU A 56 -10.12 -11.51 0.23
N GLU A 57 -10.06 -11.68 -1.10
CA GLU A 57 -9.71 -12.96 -1.73
C GLU A 57 -8.24 -13.36 -1.50
N GLU A 58 -7.34 -12.39 -1.39
CA GLU A 58 -5.91 -12.62 -1.15
C GLU A 58 -5.43 -12.10 0.21
N PRO A 59 -4.44 -12.76 0.85
CA PRO A 59 -3.86 -12.26 2.08
C PRO A 59 -3.24 -10.88 1.87
N LEU A 60 -3.79 -9.89 2.57
CA LEU A 60 -3.31 -8.52 2.52
C LEU A 60 -1.82 -8.44 2.81
N LYS A 61 -1.07 -7.95 1.82
CA LYS A 61 0.34 -7.58 1.99
C LYS A 61 0.46 -6.39 2.93
N LYS A 62 1.66 -6.22 3.51
CA LYS A 62 1.95 -5.19 4.51
C LYS A 62 2.75 -4.05 3.90
N ILE A 63 2.45 -2.84 4.34
CA ILE A 63 3.26 -1.66 4.09
C ILE A 63 4.45 -1.67 5.04
N LEU A 64 5.64 -1.39 4.52
CA LEU A 64 6.87 -1.43 5.32
C LEU A 64 7.22 -0.07 5.91
N ARG A 65 7.07 1.01 5.15
CA ARG A 65 7.32 2.40 5.60
C ARG A 65 6.83 3.41 4.57
N LYS A 66 6.74 4.68 4.98
CA LYS A 66 6.66 5.82 4.06
C LYS A 66 7.96 5.90 3.26
N ALA A 67 7.86 6.16 1.96
CA ALA A 67 9.02 6.32 1.10
C ALA A 67 9.76 7.61 1.48
N THR A 68 11.07 7.53 1.51
CA THR A 68 11.96 8.67 1.72
C THR A 68 12.45 9.19 0.37
N GLN A 69 13.05 10.38 0.32
CA GLN A 69 13.64 10.92 -0.92
C GLN A 69 14.65 9.95 -1.54
N HIS A 70 15.45 9.26 -0.71
CA HIS A 70 16.37 8.22 -1.18
C HIS A 70 15.70 7.02 -1.85
N ASP A 71 14.44 6.70 -1.49
CA ASP A 71 13.69 5.63 -2.17
C ASP A 71 13.21 6.10 -3.56
N ILE A 72 13.01 7.42 -3.75
CA ILE A 72 12.46 8.02 -4.98
C ILE A 72 13.57 8.37 -5.98
N GLU A 73 14.75 8.78 -5.51
CA GLU A 73 15.89 9.25 -6.34
C GLU A 73 16.70 8.12 -6.99
N LYS A 74 16.11 6.95 -7.26
CA LYS A 74 16.84 5.79 -7.79
C LYS A 74 16.60 5.52 -9.27
#